data_AF-A0A9X4KL14-F1
#
_entry.id   AF-A0A9X4KL14-F1
#
_cell.length_a   1.000
_cell.length_b   1.000
_cell.length_c   1.000
_cell.angle_alpha   90.00
_cell.angle_beta   90.00
_cell.angle_gamma   90.00
#
_symmetry.space_group_name_H-M   'P 1'
#
loop_
_entity.id
_entity.type
_entity.pdbx_description
1 polymer ?
#
loop_
_entity_poly.entity_id
_entity_poly.type
_entity_poly.pdbx_seq_one_letter_code
_entity_poly.pdbx_strand_id
1 'polypeptide(L)'
;MQGSVQFVYVREGVTRNLYEKQAVSKALPDARFYPADSSALDDLADTESVGEEARNETIEHAIDSTIDLSDVPATEEEKDAELSRLIKATSRYYGDSIGLMLGIGLVEEKEHLDFSQNGEWTVAGTGTLEADELVGSVGAIRDKLRTAEQSGADIFLVPKDKDTFLYEGLSNEEEAQQVAQELHLHLQVVPVASLSEAIAYLKSKAH
;
A
#
# COMPACT_ATOMS: atom_id res chain seq x y z
N MET A 1 -0.09 -4.61 -14.42
CA MET A 1 -1.37 -4.95 -13.77
C MET A 1 -2.50 -4.29 -14.51
N GLN A 2 -3.56 -5.06 -14.75
CA GLN A 2 -4.85 -4.58 -15.26
C GLN A 2 -5.91 -4.53 -14.14
N GLY A 3 -5.48 -4.43 -12.87
CA GLY A 3 -6.38 -4.30 -11.72
C GLY A 3 -7.00 -2.91 -11.65
N SER A 4 -8.20 -2.85 -11.06
CA SER A 4 -8.99 -1.63 -10.87
C SER A 4 -8.60 -0.85 -9.62
N VAL A 5 -7.86 -1.49 -8.70
CA VAL A 5 -7.46 -0.91 -7.43
C VAL A 5 -6.30 0.09 -7.52
N GLN A 6 -6.31 1.07 -6.63
CA GLN A 6 -5.32 2.14 -6.56
C GLN A 6 -4.33 1.93 -5.42
N PHE A 7 -3.05 2.14 -5.73
CA PHE A 7 -1.96 2.10 -4.76
C PHE A 7 -1.77 3.49 -4.13
N VAL A 8 -1.63 3.52 -2.80
CA VAL A 8 -1.33 4.76 -2.08
C VAL A 8 0.01 4.62 -1.39
N TYR A 9 0.90 5.57 -1.66
CA TYR A 9 2.25 5.59 -1.12
C TYR A 9 2.66 7.02 -0.81
N VAL A 10 3.56 7.17 0.15
CA VAL A 10 4.19 8.44 0.50
C VAL A 10 5.65 8.34 0.08
N ARG A 11 6.15 9.36 -0.62
CA ARG A 11 7.56 9.47 -0.95
C ARG A 11 8.22 10.43 0.04
N GLU A 12 9.25 9.94 0.69
CA GLU A 12 10.10 10.73 1.57
C GLU A 12 11.42 11.08 0.88
N GLY A 13 12.15 12.03 1.43
CA GLY A 13 13.42 12.47 0.89
C GLY A 13 14.04 13.59 1.71
N VAL A 14 15.34 13.82 1.52
CA VAL A 14 16.11 14.83 2.26
C VAL A 14 16.59 15.92 1.32
N THR A 15 16.41 17.18 1.74
CA THR A 15 17.03 18.34 1.08
C THR A 15 18.17 18.86 1.92
N ARG A 16 19.34 19.05 1.30
CA ARG A 16 20.61 19.41 1.98
C ARG A 16 20.75 20.90 2.28
N ASN A 17 20.00 21.73 1.58
CA ASN A 17 20.09 23.17 1.68
C ASN A 17 18.77 23.84 1.26
N LEU A 18 18.68 25.16 1.50
CA LEU A 18 17.48 25.94 1.20
C LEU A 18 17.15 25.98 -0.29
N TYR A 19 18.16 25.89 -1.16
CA TYR A 19 17.95 25.91 -2.62
C TYR A 19 17.25 24.63 -3.09
N GLU A 20 17.71 23.46 -2.63
CA GLU A 20 17.04 22.19 -2.90
C GLU A 20 15.62 22.18 -2.34
N LYS A 21 15.43 22.63 -1.09
CA LYS A 21 14.09 22.80 -0.50
C LYS A 21 13.18 23.65 -1.37
N GLN A 22 13.66 24.78 -1.88
CA GLN A 22 12.89 25.65 -2.78
C GLN A 22 12.58 24.98 -4.13
N ALA A 23 13.53 24.23 -4.71
CA ALA A 23 13.32 23.51 -5.94
C ALA A 23 12.25 22.41 -5.78
N VAL A 24 12.34 21.61 -4.71
CA VAL A 24 11.34 20.58 -4.39
C VAL A 24 9.98 21.21 -4.10
N SER A 25 9.92 22.30 -3.33
CA SER A 25 8.66 23.00 -3.04
C SER A 25 7.94 23.50 -4.31
N LYS A 26 8.69 23.85 -5.36
CA LYS A 26 8.11 24.25 -6.64
C LYS A 26 7.64 23.06 -7.48
N ALA A 27 8.39 21.96 -7.45
CA ALA A 27 8.07 20.76 -8.22
C ALA A 27 6.92 19.95 -7.58
N LEU A 28 6.85 19.96 -6.25
CA LEU A 28 5.89 19.22 -5.43
C LEU A 28 5.24 20.20 -4.43
N PRO A 29 4.19 20.93 -4.84
CA PRO A 29 3.55 21.94 -4.00
C PRO A 29 3.00 21.40 -2.68
N ASP A 30 2.64 20.12 -2.63
CA ASP A 30 2.09 19.45 -1.45
C ASP A 30 3.17 18.86 -0.52
N ALA A 31 4.46 18.96 -0.91
CA ALA A 31 5.56 18.47 -0.09
C ALA A 31 5.64 19.23 1.24
N ARG A 32 5.79 18.47 2.32
CA ARG A 32 5.99 19.01 3.68
C ARG A 32 7.44 18.83 4.09
N PHE A 33 7.99 19.83 4.76
CA PHE A 33 9.39 19.83 5.17
C PHE A 33 9.50 19.94 6.67
N TYR A 34 10.21 19.00 7.27
CA TYR A 34 10.55 18.99 8.69
C TYR A 34 12.07 19.13 8.85
N PRO A 35 12.55 19.82 9.89
CA PRO A 35 13.97 19.80 10.21
C PRO A 35 14.44 18.36 10.46
N ALA A 36 15.59 18.00 9.90
CA ALA A 36 16.23 16.72 10.12
C ALA A 36 17.68 16.97 10.59
N ASP A 37 18.24 16.02 11.33
CA ASP A 37 19.63 16.10 11.78
C ASP A 37 20.60 15.68 10.65
N SER A 38 21.88 15.58 11.00
CA SER A 38 22.93 15.24 10.05
C SER A 38 22.93 13.77 9.63
N SER A 39 22.30 12.85 10.37
CA SER A 39 22.25 11.43 9.99
C SER A 39 21.14 11.14 8.99
N ALA A 40 20.17 12.04 8.82
CA ALA A 40 19.01 11.85 7.95
C ALA A 40 19.32 11.37 6.52
N LEU A 41 20.47 11.73 5.94
CA LEU A 41 20.88 11.23 4.62
C LEU A 41 21.32 9.77 4.65
N ASP A 42 22.06 9.39 5.68
CA ASP A 42 22.54 8.02 5.88
C ASP A 42 21.34 7.13 6.27
N ASP A 43 20.49 7.63 7.18
CA ASP A 43 19.25 6.95 7.58
C ASP A 43 18.30 6.73 6.40
N LEU A 44 18.20 7.70 5.48
CA LEU A 44 17.39 7.54 4.26
C LEU A 44 17.99 6.47 3.34
N ALA A 45 19.30 6.47 3.11
CA ALA A 45 19.94 5.49 2.25
C ALA A 45 19.79 4.05 2.79
N ASP A 46 19.95 3.89 4.11
CA ASP A 46 19.72 2.60 4.77
C ASP A 46 18.25 2.17 4.66
N THR A 47 17.32 3.10 4.85
CA THR A 47 15.88 2.85 4.70
C THR A 47 15.50 2.49 3.26
N GLU A 48 16.11 3.13 2.25
CA GLU A 48 15.87 2.81 0.83
C GLU A 48 16.31 1.38 0.52
N SER A 49 17.49 0.96 0.96
CA SER A 49 17.98 -0.41 0.74
C SER A 49 17.07 -1.46 1.39
N VAL A 50 16.72 -1.27 2.67
CA VAL A 50 15.83 -2.18 3.39
C VAL A 50 14.43 -2.18 2.77
N GLY A 51 13.95 -1.00 2.35
CA GLY A 51 12.64 -0.85 1.72
C GLY A 51 12.54 -1.53 0.35
N GLU A 52 13.64 -1.62 -0.42
CA GLU A 52 13.65 -2.37 -1.67
C GLU A 52 13.56 -3.89 -1.46
N GLU A 53 14.25 -4.42 -0.45
CA GLU A 53 14.19 -5.83 -0.07
C GLU A 53 12.77 -6.19 0.42
N ALA A 54 12.24 -5.43 1.36
CA ALA A 54 10.89 -5.63 1.91
C ALA A 54 9.80 -5.52 0.82
N ARG A 55 9.96 -4.59 -0.13
CA ARG A 55 9.04 -4.48 -1.28
C ARG A 55 9.06 -5.75 -2.13
N ASN A 56 10.23 -6.30 -2.42
CA ASN A 56 10.35 -7.50 -3.24
C ASN A 56 9.77 -8.73 -2.53
N GLU A 57 10.00 -8.85 -1.22
CA GLU A 57 9.42 -9.91 -0.38
C GLU A 57 7.88 -9.85 -0.38
N THR A 58 7.30 -8.67 -0.18
CA THR A 58 5.84 -8.51 -0.29
C THR A 58 5.29 -8.87 -1.68
N ILE A 59 6.04 -8.61 -2.76
CA ILE A 59 5.63 -8.98 -4.12
C ILE A 59 5.60 -10.51 -4.26
N GLU A 60 6.60 -11.20 -3.71
CA GLU A 60 6.68 -12.66 -3.66
C GLU A 60 5.48 -13.24 -2.89
N HIS A 61 5.20 -12.71 -1.69
CA HIS A 61 4.02 -13.12 -0.92
C HIS A 61 2.71 -12.90 -1.69
N ALA A 62 2.56 -11.79 -2.42
CA ALA A 62 1.38 -11.54 -3.24
C ALA A 62 1.19 -12.56 -4.37
N ILE A 63 2.28 -13.00 -4.99
CA ILE A 63 2.24 -14.05 -6.01
C ILE A 63 1.81 -15.38 -5.37
N ASP A 64 2.45 -15.74 -4.25
CA ASP A 64 2.19 -17.00 -3.56
C ASP A 64 0.76 -17.08 -3.03
N SER A 65 0.27 -16.05 -2.34
CA SER A 65 -1.13 -16.00 -1.89
C SER A 65 -2.13 -16.10 -3.05
N THR A 66 -1.82 -15.50 -4.21
CA THR A 66 -2.70 -15.59 -5.39
C THR A 66 -2.69 -16.99 -6.02
N ILE A 67 -1.58 -17.72 -5.90
CA ILE A 67 -1.49 -19.12 -6.34
C ILE A 67 -2.33 -19.98 -5.40
N ASP A 68 -2.14 -19.83 -4.10
CA ASP A 68 -2.83 -20.60 -3.07
C ASP A 68 -4.36 -20.38 -3.13
N LEU A 69 -4.81 -19.14 -3.32
CA LEU A 69 -6.25 -18.82 -3.46
C LEU A 69 -6.92 -19.43 -4.70
N SER A 70 -6.14 -19.70 -5.75
CA SER A 70 -6.69 -20.13 -7.05
C SER A 70 -6.75 -21.64 -7.25
N ASP A 71 -6.11 -22.42 -6.37
CA ASP A 71 -5.85 -23.86 -6.54
C ASP A 71 -5.14 -24.25 -7.87
N VAL A 72 -4.60 -23.28 -8.62
CA VAL A 72 -3.85 -23.52 -9.86
C VAL A 72 -2.35 -23.47 -9.54
N PRO A 73 -1.65 -24.63 -9.55
CA PRO A 73 -0.22 -24.66 -9.30
C PRO A 73 0.52 -23.94 -10.43
N ALA A 74 1.51 -23.13 -10.06
CA ALA A 74 2.47 -22.53 -10.98
C ALA A 74 3.84 -23.20 -10.82
N THR A 75 4.61 -23.28 -11.90
CA THR A 75 6.02 -23.71 -11.80
C THR A 75 6.89 -22.61 -11.21
N GLU A 76 8.06 -22.97 -10.68
CA GLU A 76 9.03 -21.99 -10.19
C GLU A 76 9.45 -21.01 -11.31
N GLU A 77 9.57 -21.47 -12.56
CA GLU A 77 9.87 -20.58 -13.68
C GLU A 77 8.75 -19.58 -13.97
N GLU A 78 7.48 -19.96 -13.77
CA GLU A 78 6.34 -19.07 -13.91
C GLU A 78 6.30 -18.02 -12.80
N LYS A 79 6.59 -18.45 -11.55
CA LYS A 79 6.73 -17.54 -10.40
C LYS A 79 7.86 -16.53 -10.62
N ASP A 80 9.05 -16.97 -11.01
CA ASP A 80 10.22 -16.11 -11.25
C ASP A 80 9.95 -15.08 -12.36
N ALA A 81 9.29 -15.51 -13.44
CA ALA A 81 8.91 -14.63 -14.55
C ALA A 81 7.92 -13.56 -14.08
N GLU A 82 6.95 -13.94 -13.25
CA GLU A 82 5.94 -13.05 -12.70
C GLU A 82 6.54 -12.07 -11.68
N LEU A 83 7.40 -12.54 -10.78
CA LEU A 83 8.15 -11.71 -9.84
C LEU A 83 8.97 -10.65 -10.59
N SER A 84 9.72 -11.06 -11.61
CA SER A 84 10.49 -10.14 -12.45
C SER A 84 9.61 -9.10 -13.16
N ARG A 85 8.43 -9.51 -13.63
CA ARG A 85 7.44 -8.62 -14.25
C ARG A 85 6.94 -7.59 -13.24
N LEU A 86 6.58 -8.03 -12.04
CA LEU A 86 5.99 -7.19 -11.00
C LEU A 86 7.00 -6.22 -10.41
N ILE A 87 8.23 -6.64 -10.09
CA ILE A 87 9.32 -5.75 -9.64
C ILE A 87 9.50 -4.59 -10.63
N LYS A 88 9.51 -4.89 -11.94
CA LYS A 88 9.60 -3.85 -12.96
C LYS A 88 8.38 -2.94 -12.97
N ALA A 89 7.17 -3.51 -12.88
CA ALA A 89 5.91 -2.76 -12.92
C ALA A 89 5.69 -1.88 -11.68
N THR A 90 6.22 -2.29 -10.52
CA THR A 90 6.05 -1.60 -9.24
C THR A 90 7.25 -0.73 -8.85
N SER A 91 8.31 -0.69 -9.65
CA SER A 91 9.55 0.10 -9.42
C SER A 91 9.35 1.58 -9.08
N ARG A 92 8.20 2.17 -9.43
CA ARG A 92 7.84 3.56 -9.09
C ARG A 92 7.28 3.74 -7.68
N TYR A 93 6.77 2.66 -7.07
CA TYR A 93 6.20 2.65 -5.74
C TYR A 93 7.30 2.40 -4.71
N TYR A 94 7.12 3.01 -3.54
CA TYR A 94 8.10 2.98 -2.46
C TYR A 94 7.56 2.17 -1.28
N GLY A 95 8.41 1.31 -0.72
CA GLY A 95 8.09 0.44 0.40
C GLY A 95 7.24 -0.79 0.07
N ASP A 96 7.16 -1.67 1.06
CA ASP A 96 6.36 -2.89 1.16
C ASP A 96 4.84 -2.65 1.29
N SER A 97 4.44 -1.43 1.67
CA SER A 97 3.04 -1.08 1.94
C SER A 97 2.05 -1.21 0.76
N ILE A 98 2.54 -1.66 -0.40
CA ILE A 98 1.77 -1.98 -1.61
C ILE A 98 1.24 -3.42 -1.64
N GLY A 99 1.68 -4.28 -0.72
CA GLY A 99 1.47 -5.73 -0.81
C GLY A 99 0.01 -6.15 -0.88
N LEU A 100 -0.82 -5.63 0.04
CA LEU A 100 -2.25 -5.90 0.03
C LEU A 100 -2.89 -5.54 -1.32
N MET A 101 -2.62 -4.32 -1.81
CA MET A 101 -3.23 -3.82 -3.04
C MET A 101 -2.71 -4.58 -4.27
N LEU A 102 -1.45 -5.05 -4.23
CA LEU A 102 -0.88 -5.90 -5.26
C LEU A 102 -1.58 -7.26 -5.30
N GLY A 103 -1.72 -7.93 -4.15
CA GLY A 103 -2.43 -9.20 -4.03
C GLY A 103 -3.86 -9.08 -4.56
N ILE A 104 -4.58 -8.02 -4.19
CA ILE A 104 -5.95 -7.78 -4.68
C ILE A 104 -5.98 -7.67 -6.21
N GLY A 105 -5.10 -6.84 -6.80
CA GLY A 105 -5.10 -6.66 -8.25
C GLY A 105 -4.59 -7.89 -9.02
N LEU A 106 -3.79 -8.76 -8.40
CA LEU A 106 -3.42 -10.06 -8.98
C LEU A 106 -4.61 -11.02 -8.98
N VAL A 107 -5.42 -11.04 -7.90
CA VAL A 107 -6.68 -11.79 -7.85
C VAL A 107 -7.65 -11.27 -8.92
N GLU A 108 -7.76 -9.95 -9.12
CA GLU A 108 -8.55 -9.38 -10.23
C GLU A 108 -8.08 -9.88 -11.59
N GLU A 109 -6.77 -9.82 -11.85
CA GLU A 109 -6.17 -10.24 -13.13
C GLU A 109 -6.41 -11.74 -13.39
N LYS A 110 -6.29 -12.58 -12.36
CA LYS A 110 -6.40 -14.05 -12.46
C LYS A 110 -7.83 -14.56 -12.52
N GLU A 111 -8.73 -14.00 -11.71
CA GLU A 111 -10.15 -14.39 -11.66
C GLU A 111 -11.02 -13.61 -12.66
N HIS A 112 -10.44 -12.69 -13.45
CA HIS A 112 -11.16 -11.79 -14.35
C HIS A 112 -12.27 -10.99 -13.63
N LEU A 113 -11.94 -10.49 -12.44
CA LEU A 113 -12.83 -9.67 -11.63
C LEU A 113 -12.57 -8.17 -11.86
N ASP A 114 -13.57 -7.37 -11.50
CA ASP A 114 -13.47 -5.91 -11.43
C ASP A 114 -14.10 -5.41 -10.12
N PHE A 115 -13.25 -5.09 -9.15
CA PHE A 115 -13.67 -4.55 -7.87
C PHE A 115 -14.06 -3.08 -7.92
N SER A 116 -13.87 -2.36 -9.03
CA SER A 116 -14.34 -0.98 -9.21
C SER A 116 -15.76 -0.88 -9.75
N GLN A 117 -16.38 -2.01 -10.12
CA GLN A 117 -17.70 -2.06 -10.76
C GLN A 117 -17.79 -1.15 -11.99
N ASN A 118 -16.93 -1.38 -12.99
CA ASN A 118 -16.82 -0.54 -14.19
C ASN A 118 -16.52 0.93 -13.87
N GLY A 119 -15.82 1.19 -12.77
CA GLY A 119 -15.47 2.54 -12.30
C GLY A 119 -16.59 3.28 -11.56
N GLU A 120 -17.62 2.58 -11.06
CA GLU A 120 -18.64 3.18 -10.19
C GLU A 120 -18.07 3.63 -8.84
N TRP A 121 -17.02 2.96 -8.36
CA TRP A 121 -16.25 3.41 -7.20
C TRP A 121 -14.76 3.14 -7.33
N THR A 122 -14.00 3.86 -6.53
CA THR A 122 -12.55 3.75 -6.44
C THR A 122 -12.14 3.08 -5.15
N VAL A 123 -11.41 1.97 -5.27
CA VAL A 123 -10.80 1.25 -4.14
C VAL A 123 -9.33 1.63 -4.04
N ALA A 124 -8.95 2.19 -2.90
CA ALA A 124 -7.56 2.44 -2.52
C ALA A 124 -7.23 1.67 -1.24
N GLY A 125 -5.95 1.60 -0.88
CA GLY A 125 -5.56 1.04 0.40
C GLY A 125 -4.05 0.91 0.57
N THR A 126 -3.68 0.31 1.69
CA THR A 126 -2.29 0.07 2.07
C THR A 126 -2.20 -1.11 3.03
N GLY A 127 -1.01 -1.71 3.11
CA GLY A 127 -0.71 -2.84 3.97
C GLY A 127 0.41 -3.65 3.34
N THR A 128 1.32 -4.17 4.16
CA THR A 128 2.20 -5.25 3.69
C THR A 128 1.36 -6.50 3.43
N LEU A 129 1.93 -7.46 2.73
CA LEU A 129 1.36 -8.79 2.65
C LEU A 129 2.40 -9.78 3.14
N GLU A 130 2.04 -10.51 4.19
CA GLU A 130 2.90 -11.51 4.83
C GLU A 130 2.75 -12.88 4.15
N ALA A 131 3.70 -13.78 4.39
CA ALA A 131 3.71 -15.13 3.79
C ALA A 131 2.48 -15.98 4.17
N ASP A 132 1.84 -15.68 5.29
CA ASP A 132 0.60 -16.32 5.76
C ASP A 132 -0.67 -15.57 5.34
N GLU A 133 -0.54 -14.71 4.32
CA GLU A 133 -1.60 -13.86 3.75
C GLU A 133 -2.14 -12.77 4.70
N LEU A 134 -1.53 -12.59 5.87
CA LEU A 134 -1.89 -11.52 6.79
C LEU A 134 -1.47 -10.15 6.24
N VAL A 135 -2.25 -9.14 6.60
CA VAL A 135 -1.99 -7.74 6.25
C VAL A 135 -1.28 -7.09 7.43
N GLY A 136 0.00 -6.76 7.23
CA GLY A 136 0.84 -6.16 8.26
C GLY A 136 0.77 -4.63 8.29
N SER A 137 1.22 -4.07 9.43
CA SER A 137 1.20 -2.64 9.70
C SER A 137 2.16 -1.85 8.80
N VAL A 138 1.83 -0.60 8.53
CA VAL A 138 2.57 0.31 7.67
C VAL A 138 2.63 1.72 8.27
N GLY A 139 3.59 2.52 7.83
CA GLY A 139 3.70 3.93 8.21
C GLY A 139 2.79 4.88 7.41
N ALA A 140 2.74 6.12 7.90
CA ALA A 140 2.17 7.29 7.24
C ALA A 140 0.67 7.19 6.90
N ILE A 141 -0.13 6.53 7.75
CA ILE A 141 -1.58 6.35 7.54
C ILE A 141 -2.30 7.68 7.33
N ARG A 142 -2.02 8.71 8.15
CA ARG A 142 -2.63 10.03 7.97
C ARG A 142 -2.43 10.62 6.57
N ASP A 143 -1.22 10.52 6.03
CA ASP A 143 -0.88 11.10 4.73
C ASP A 143 -1.41 10.25 3.57
N LYS A 144 -1.43 8.93 3.73
CA LYS A 144 -2.06 8.00 2.79
C LYS A 144 -3.56 8.23 2.68
N LEU A 145 -4.27 8.32 3.80
CA LEU A 145 -5.72 8.61 3.81
C LEU A 145 -6.05 9.94 3.11
N ARG A 146 -5.29 10.99 3.42
CA ARG A 146 -5.43 12.29 2.78
C ARG A 146 -5.20 12.21 1.27
N THR A 147 -4.20 11.42 0.84
CA THR A 147 -3.89 11.21 -0.58
C THR A 147 -4.99 10.44 -1.28
N ALA A 148 -5.55 9.41 -0.64
CA ALA A 148 -6.68 8.64 -1.15
C ALA A 148 -7.93 9.50 -1.32
N GLU A 149 -8.27 10.31 -0.31
CA GLU A 149 -9.39 11.24 -0.36
C GLU A 149 -9.22 12.25 -1.51
N GLN A 150 -8.03 12.85 -1.63
CA GLN A 150 -7.71 13.80 -2.71
C GLN A 150 -7.76 13.14 -4.10
N SER A 151 -7.54 11.83 -4.17
CA SER A 151 -7.63 11.05 -5.40
C SER A 151 -9.05 10.55 -5.70
N GLY A 152 -10.02 10.85 -4.82
CA GLY A 152 -11.42 10.46 -4.99
C GLY A 152 -11.69 8.99 -4.67
N ALA A 153 -10.92 8.37 -3.76
CA ALA A 153 -11.21 7.03 -3.29
C ALA A 153 -12.54 6.98 -2.52
N ASP A 154 -13.36 5.97 -2.79
CA ASP A 154 -14.60 5.72 -2.04
C ASP A 154 -14.34 4.76 -0.87
N ILE A 155 -13.40 3.83 -1.04
CA ILE A 155 -13.01 2.81 -0.07
C ILE A 155 -11.50 2.90 0.15
N PHE A 156 -11.09 2.86 1.42
CA PHE A 156 -9.70 2.75 1.82
C PHE A 156 -9.48 1.53 2.72
N LEU A 157 -8.82 0.50 2.17
CA LEU A 157 -8.42 -0.69 2.92
C LEU A 157 -7.19 -0.39 3.78
N VAL A 158 -7.21 -0.81 5.03
CA VAL A 158 -6.12 -0.57 6.01
C VAL A 158 -5.86 -1.82 6.85
N PRO A 159 -4.64 -2.04 7.39
CA PRO A 159 -4.39 -3.16 8.29
C PRO A 159 -5.30 -3.14 9.51
N LYS A 160 -5.88 -4.29 9.85
CA LYS A 160 -6.70 -4.53 11.05
C LYS A 160 -5.81 -5.04 12.18
N ASP A 161 -4.98 -4.15 12.69
CA ASP A 161 -3.84 -4.46 13.55
C ASP A 161 -4.06 -4.04 15.01
N LYS A 162 -5.27 -3.64 15.40
CA LYS A 162 -5.55 -3.14 16.76
C LYS A 162 -5.07 -4.07 17.87
N ASP A 163 -5.28 -5.38 17.72
CA ASP A 163 -4.92 -6.38 18.73
C ASP A 163 -3.49 -6.94 18.55
N THR A 164 -2.80 -6.57 17.47
CA THR A 164 -1.47 -7.10 17.08
C THR A 164 -0.40 -6.02 16.94
N PHE A 165 -0.74 -4.74 17.11
CA PHE A 165 0.18 -3.63 16.98
C PHE A 165 1.23 -3.64 18.09
N LEU A 166 2.51 -3.68 17.70
CA LEU A 166 3.64 -3.86 18.62
C LEU A 166 4.33 -2.55 19.03
N TYR A 167 3.91 -1.41 18.48
CA TYR A 167 4.57 -0.13 18.68
C TYR A 167 3.80 0.79 19.62
N GLU A 168 4.48 1.78 20.20
CA GLU A 168 3.82 2.82 20.97
C GLU A 168 2.96 3.70 20.05
N GLY A 169 1.74 4.00 20.47
CA GLY A 169 0.82 4.87 19.75
C GLY A 169 -0.46 4.16 19.35
N LEU A 170 -1.10 4.70 18.31
CA LEU A 170 -2.30 4.11 17.72
C LEU A 170 -1.89 3.06 16.69
N SER A 171 -2.64 1.96 16.62
CA SER A 171 -2.51 1.02 15.52
C SER A 171 -2.92 1.66 14.19
N ASN A 172 -2.65 1.03 13.04
CA ASN A 172 -3.12 1.56 11.76
C ASN A 172 -4.64 1.63 11.67
N GLU A 173 -5.35 0.62 12.18
CA GLU A 173 -6.80 0.65 12.28
C GLU A 173 -7.29 1.87 13.08
N GLU A 174 -6.72 2.08 14.27
CA GLU A 174 -7.13 3.15 15.17
C GLU A 174 -6.76 4.54 14.64
N GLU A 175 -5.54 4.70 14.12
CA GLU A 175 -5.09 5.94 13.48
C GLU A 175 -5.98 6.28 12.29
N ALA A 176 -6.32 5.30 11.45
CA ALA A 176 -7.12 5.53 10.27
C ALA A 176 -8.53 6.00 10.61
N GLN A 177 -9.17 5.36 11.59
CA GLN A 177 -10.48 5.75 12.09
C GLN A 177 -10.47 7.16 12.70
N GLN A 178 -9.44 7.47 13.50
CA GLN A 178 -9.28 8.80 14.10
C GLN A 178 -9.07 9.88 13.03
N VAL A 179 -8.17 9.65 12.08
CA VAL A 179 -7.88 10.60 10.98
C VAL A 179 -9.10 10.84 10.11
N ALA A 180 -9.87 9.79 9.78
CA ALA A 180 -11.08 9.92 9.00
C ALA A 180 -12.11 10.85 9.65
N GLN A 181 -12.26 10.75 10.98
CA GLN A 181 -13.13 11.62 11.76
C GLN A 181 -12.59 13.05 11.86
N GLU A 182 -11.31 13.21 12.20
CA GLU A 182 -10.65 14.51 12.36
C GLU A 182 -10.66 15.35 11.09
N LEU A 183 -10.44 14.72 9.94
CA LEU A 183 -10.38 15.39 8.65
C LEU A 183 -11.72 15.42 7.93
N HIS A 184 -12.77 14.84 8.52
CA HIS A 184 -14.10 14.71 7.91
C HIS A 184 -14.04 14.09 6.51
N LEU A 185 -13.26 13.00 6.36
CA LEU A 185 -13.09 12.32 5.08
C LEU A 185 -14.41 11.71 4.59
N HIS A 186 -14.62 11.73 3.28
CA HIS A 186 -15.78 11.10 2.64
C HIS A 186 -15.55 9.62 2.37
N LEU A 187 -14.30 9.22 2.14
CA LEU A 187 -13.95 7.82 1.92
C LEU A 187 -14.29 6.94 3.13
N GLN A 188 -14.64 5.69 2.86
CA GLN A 188 -14.89 4.68 3.89
C GLN A 188 -13.58 3.96 4.25
N VAL A 189 -13.15 4.08 5.51
CA VAL A 189 -12.05 3.27 6.05
C VAL A 189 -12.55 1.86 6.38
N VAL A 190 -11.83 0.85 5.89
CA VAL A 190 -12.19 -0.57 6.06
C VAL A 190 -10.97 -1.36 6.53
N PRO A 191 -10.92 -1.72 7.83
CA PRO A 191 -9.85 -2.58 8.36
C PRO A 191 -9.97 -4.02 7.84
N VAL A 192 -8.87 -4.60 7.39
CA VAL A 192 -8.76 -6.00 6.95
C VAL A 192 -7.52 -6.67 7.55
N ALA A 193 -7.64 -7.90 8.04
CA ALA A 193 -6.54 -8.64 8.66
C ALA A 193 -5.80 -9.55 7.67
N SER A 194 -6.41 -9.92 6.54
CA SER A 194 -5.81 -10.78 5.53
C SER A 194 -6.26 -10.41 4.11
N LEU A 195 -5.51 -10.88 3.11
CA LEU A 195 -5.89 -10.75 1.70
C LEU A 195 -7.29 -11.35 1.46
N SER A 196 -7.54 -12.54 2.02
CA SER A 196 -8.84 -13.22 1.93
C SER A 196 -10.01 -12.38 2.49
N GLU A 197 -9.82 -11.70 3.64
CA GLU A 197 -10.84 -10.80 4.21
C GLU A 197 -11.11 -9.61 3.28
N ALA A 198 -10.06 -9.03 2.70
CA ALA A 198 -10.19 -7.92 1.76
C ALA A 198 -10.95 -8.33 0.49
N ILE A 199 -10.61 -9.47 -0.11
CA ILE A 199 -11.31 -10.01 -1.29
C ILE A 199 -12.78 -10.29 -0.97
N ALA A 200 -13.07 -10.91 0.18
CA ALA A 200 -14.44 -11.18 0.60
C ALA A 200 -15.26 -9.90 0.77
N TYR A 201 -14.66 -8.86 1.39
CA TYR A 201 -15.29 -7.55 1.51
C TYR A 201 -15.61 -6.95 0.14
N LEU A 202 -14.66 -6.91 -0.78
CA LEU A 202 -14.86 -6.33 -2.12
C LEU A 202 -15.88 -7.11 -2.95
N LYS A 203 -15.86 -8.45 -2.90
CA LYS A 203 -16.87 -9.31 -3.55
C LYS A 203 -18.28 -9.03 -3.00
N SER A 204 -18.42 -8.70 -1.71
CA SER A 204 -19.72 -8.35 -1.11
C SER A 204 -20.28 -6.99 -1.58
N LYS A 205 -19.43 -6.14 -2.18
CA LYS A 205 -19.84 -4.85 -2.74
C LYS A 205 -20.27 -4.96 -4.20
N ALA A 206 -19.73 -5.92 -4.95
CA ALA A 206 -19.94 -6.09 -6.39
C ALA A 206 -21.35 -6.56 -6.84
N HIS A 207 -22.43 -6.08 -6.20
CA HIS A 207 -23.82 -6.52 -6.40
C HIS A 207 -24.67 -5.54 -7.21
#